data_AF-A0A4Q3N230-F1
#
_entry.id   AF-A0A4Q3N230-F1
#
_cell.length_a   1.000
_cell.length_b   1.000
_cell.length_c   1.000
_cell.angle_alpha   90.00
_cell.angle_beta   90.00
_cell.angle_gamma   90.00
#
_symmetry.space_group_name_H-M   'P 1'
#
loop_
_entity.id
_entity.type
_entity.pdbx_description
1 polymer ?
#
loop_
_entity_poly.entity_id
_entity_poly.type
_entity_poly.pdbx_seq_one_letter_code
_entity_poly.pdbx_strand_id
1 'polypeptide(L)'
;AQKDCLAAPRGAHGAAVEIDDATFADVVFYEATLAPAARRNIKDPQVIQGQKLFAAAACVECHRPSYVTGDGAEKLFPRLTSKALQNQTIWPYTDMLVHDMGPGLADGRPDFLATGQHWRTPPLWGVGLIPEVNGHNRLLHDGRARGVLEAVLWHDGEARNSKNAVLKMSAAERQALVKFLESL
;
A
#
# COMPACT_ATOMS: atom_id res chain seq x y z
N ALA A 1 8.99 12.82 -32.17
CA ALA A 1 10.19 12.23 -31.53
C ALA A 1 10.49 13.01 -30.24
N GLN A 2 10.81 12.32 -29.14
CA GLN A 2 11.04 12.93 -27.82
C GLN A 2 12.47 13.51 -27.70
N LYS A 3 12.77 14.60 -28.43
CA LYS A 3 14.13 15.19 -28.48
C LYS A 3 14.65 15.58 -27.08
N ASP A 4 13.81 16.23 -26.28
CA ASP A 4 14.21 16.71 -24.96
C ASP A 4 14.45 15.57 -23.98
N CYS A 5 13.66 14.49 -24.06
CA CYS A 5 13.85 13.28 -23.26
C CYS A 5 15.20 12.61 -23.57
N LEU A 6 15.57 12.51 -24.85
CA LEU A 6 16.84 11.93 -25.28
C LEU A 6 18.05 12.81 -24.91
N ALA A 7 17.85 14.12 -24.77
CA ALA A 7 18.89 15.07 -24.38
C ALA A 7 18.98 15.28 -22.86
N ALA A 8 18.01 14.78 -22.08
CA ALA A 8 18.01 14.90 -20.64
C ALA A 8 19.22 14.17 -20.03
N PRO A 9 19.81 14.69 -18.93
CA PRO A 9 20.86 13.99 -18.20
C PRO A 9 20.37 12.61 -17.78
N ARG A 10 21.22 11.60 -17.91
CA ARG A 10 20.98 10.24 -17.40
C ARG A 10 22.11 9.84 -16.44
N GLY A 11 21.77 9.11 -15.38
CA GLY A 11 22.70 8.72 -14.32
C GLY A 11 23.78 7.73 -14.76
N ALA A 12 23.63 7.14 -15.95
CA ALA A 12 24.54 6.12 -16.47
C ALA A 12 25.92 6.64 -16.91
N HIS A 13 26.18 7.95 -16.96
CA HIS A 13 27.49 8.52 -17.33
C HIS A 13 28.15 7.90 -18.58
N GLY A 14 27.35 7.50 -19.58
CA GLY A 14 27.82 6.84 -20.80
C GLY A 14 27.72 5.31 -20.81
N ALA A 15 27.48 4.67 -19.66
CA ALA A 15 27.17 3.24 -19.55
C ALA A 15 25.75 2.92 -20.05
N ALA A 16 25.43 1.64 -20.14
CA ALA A 16 24.08 1.17 -20.49
C ALA A 16 23.08 1.35 -19.34
N VAL A 17 23.53 1.15 -18.09
CA VAL A 17 22.72 1.20 -16.86
C VAL A 17 23.27 2.24 -15.88
N GLU A 18 22.43 2.71 -14.96
CA GLU A 18 22.79 3.78 -14.00
C GLU A 18 23.58 3.31 -12.78
N ILE A 19 23.47 2.02 -12.41
CA ILE A 19 24.20 1.40 -11.29
C ILE A 19 24.81 0.07 -11.74
N ASP A 20 25.94 -0.32 -11.14
CA ASP A 20 26.58 -1.61 -11.40
C ASP A 20 25.87 -2.77 -10.67
N ASP A 21 26.21 -4.00 -11.03
CA ASP A 21 25.58 -5.22 -10.48
C ASP A 21 25.78 -5.35 -8.96
N ALA A 22 26.90 -4.85 -8.43
CA ALA A 22 27.18 -4.89 -7.00
C ALA A 22 26.25 -3.94 -6.23
N THR A 23 26.16 -2.69 -6.68
CA THR A 23 25.27 -1.67 -6.11
C THR A 23 23.80 -2.12 -6.21
N PHE A 24 23.41 -2.71 -7.35
CA PHE A 24 22.07 -3.26 -7.51
C PHE A 24 21.78 -4.39 -6.51
N ALA A 25 22.73 -5.30 -6.29
CA ALA A 25 22.59 -6.36 -5.30
C ALA A 25 22.46 -5.82 -3.87
N ASP A 26 23.19 -4.77 -3.52
CA ASP A 26 23.11 -4.13 -2.19
C ASP A 26 21.75 -3.45 -1.97
N VAL A 27 21.21 -2.76 -2.98
CA VAL A 27 19.85 -2.17 -2.93
C VAL A 27 18.80 -3.25 -2.73
N VAL A 28 18.89 -4.33 -3.52
CA VAL A 28 17.97 -5.47 -3.41
C VAL A 28 18.04 -6.11 -2.02
N PHE A 29 19.24 -6.31 -1.47
CA PHE A 29 19.42 -6.86 -0.13
C PHE A 29 18.82 -5.96 0.95
N TYR A 30 19.05 -4.66 0.85
CA TYR A 30 18.47 -3.67 1.76
C TYR A 30 16.95 -3.69 1.71
N GLU A 31 16.34 -3.60 0.52
CA GLU A 31 14.88 -3.60 0.35
C GLU A 31 14.23 -4.91 0.82
N ALA A 32 14.86 -6.05 0.54
CA ALA A 32 14.33 -7.35 0.95
C ALA A 32 14.30 -7.53 2.47
N THR A 33 15.18 -6.85 3.21
CA THR A 33 15.35 -7.04 4.66
C THR A 33 14.85 -5.87 5.51
N LEU A 34 14.41 -4.78 4.87
CA LEU A 34 13.89 -3.60 5.56
C LEU A 34 12.57 -3.93 6.27
N ALA A 35 12.57 -3.79 7.60
CA ALA A 35 11.39 -4.01 8.41
C ALA A 35 10.35 -2.88 8.20
N PRO A 36 9.04 -3.19 8.19
CA PRO A 36 8.00 -2.16 8.17
C PRO A 36 7.97 -1.38 9.49
N ALA A 37 7.42 -0.18 9.44
CA ALA A 37 7.21 0.63 10.65
C ALA A 37 6.33 -0.11 11.66
N ALA A 38 6.69 -0.02 12.95
CA ALA A 38 5.88 -0.61 14.01
C ALA A 38 4.52 0.11 14.12
N ARG A 39 3.46 -0.68 14.33
CA ARG A 39 2.12 -0.15 14.63
C ARG A 39 2.14 0.64 15.94
N ARG A 40 1.45 1.77 15.97
CA ARG A 40 1.44 2.72 17.09
C ARG A 40 0.11 2.65 17.86
N ASN A 41 0.08 3.14 19.10
CA ASN A 41 -1.16 3.35 19.89
C ASN A 41 -2.10 2.13 20.01
N ILE A 42 -1.57 0.91 20.03
CA ILE A 42 -2.35 -0.34 19.95
C ILE A 42 -3.31 -0.58 21.12
N LYS A 43 -3.11 0.11 22.26
CA LYS A 43 -3.94 0.01 23.47
C LYS A 43 -5.00 1.11 23.55
N ASP A 44 -5.01 2.07 22.63
CA ASP A 44 -5.97 3.16 22.62
C ASP A 44 -7.38 2.62 22.32
N PRO A 45 -8.39 2.88 23.17
CA PRO A 45 -9.75 2.40 22.96
C PRO A 45 -10.36 2.80 21.61
N GLN A 46 -10.01 4.00 21.09
CA GLN A 46 -10.50 4.45 19.79
C GLN A 46 -9.81 3.70 18.63
N VAL A 47 -8.53 3.34 18.77
CA VAL A 47 -7.83 2.51 17.77
C VAL A 47 -8.43 1.11 17.73
N ILE A 48 -8.73 0.53 18.91
CA ILE A 48 -9.39 -0.78 19.01
C ILE A 48 -10.80 -0.72 18.41
N GLN A 49 -11.57 0.33 18.69
CA GLN A 49 -12.89 0.52 18.10
C GLN A 49 -12.81 0.71 16.58
N GLY A 50 -11.87 1.51 16.09
CA GLY A 50 -11.64 1.71 14.66
C GLY A 50 -11.29 0.42 13.93
N GLN A 51 -10.49 -0.45 14.55
CA GLN A 51 -10.17 -1.76 13.99
C GLN A 51 -11.42 -2.64 13.86
N LYS A 52 -12.33 -2.60 14.84
CA LYS A 52 -13.62 -3.33 14.77
C LYS A 52 -14.50 -2.76 13.67
N LEU A 53 -14.58 -1.44 13.54
CA LEU A 53 -15.35 -0.77 12.49
C LEU A 53 -14.79 -1.07 11.10
N PHE A 54 -13.48 -1.14 10.95
CA PHE A 54 -12.80 -1.53 9.71
C PHE A 54 -13.22 -2.94 9.25
N ALA A 55 -13.25 -3.90 10.18
CA ALA A 55 -13.75 -5.24 9.91
C ALA A 55 -15.26 -5.25 9.62
N ALA A 56 -16.06 -4.51 10.39
CA ALA A 56 -17.51 -4.43 10.21
C ALA A 56 -17.92 -3.80 8.87
N ALA A 57 -17.08 -2.90 8.33
CA ALA A 57 -17.27 -2.32 7.00
C ALA A 57 -16.75 -3.22 5.86
N ALA A 58 -16.33 -4.45 6.16
CA ALA A 58 -15.75 -5.40 5.21
C ALA A 58 -14.47 -4.88 4.51
N CYS A 59 -13.76 -3.91 5.09
CA CYS A 59 -12.50 -3.44 4.51
C CYS A 59 -11.43 -4.54 4.51
N VAL A 60 -11.55 -5.51 5.43
CA VAL A 60 -10.64 -6.65 5.58
C VAL A 60 -10.67 -7.64 4.41
N GLU A 61 -11.67 -7.58 3.53
CA GLU A 61 -11.76 -8.46 2.36
C GLU A 61 -10.59 -8.22 1.39
N CYS A 62 -10.26 -6.96 1.12
CA CYS A 62 -9.08 -6.57 0.34
C CYS A 62 -7.88 -6.20 1.22
N HIS A 63 -8.12 -5.53 2.35
CA HIS A 63 -7.05 -5.15 3.28
C HIS A 63 -6.85 -6.21 4.38
N ARG A 64 -6.52 -7.43 3.95
CA ARG A 64 -6.38 -8.59 4.82
C ARG A 64 -5.35 -8.35 5.93
N PRO A 65 -5.72 -8.47 7.22
CA PRO A 65 -4.86 -8.04 8.31
C PRO A 65 -3.51 -8.74 8.37
N SER A 66 -3.45 -10.06 8.18
CA SER A 66 -2.24 -10.84 8.51
C SER A 66 -1.98 -12.04 7.61
N TYR A 67 -0.70 -12.40 7.56
CA TYR A 67 -0.16 -13.61 6.93
C TYR A 67 0.89 -14.26 7.82
N VAL A 68 1.15 -15.54 7.58
CA VAL A 68 2.41 -16.18 7.95
C VAL A 68 3.20 -16.35 6.66
N THR A 69 4.41 -15.81 6.60
CA THR A 69 5.27 -15.96 5.42
C THR A 69 5.66 -17.42 5.22
N GLY A 70 5.57 -17.89 3.98
CA GLY A 70 5.89 -19.27 3.64
C GLY A 70 7.38 -19.58 3.72
N ASP A 71 7.69 -20.88 3.74
CA ASP A 71 9.03 -21.38 3.46
C ASP A 71 9.28 -21.41 1.94
N GLY A 72 10.54 -21.54 1.54
CA GLY A 72 10.89 -21.74 0.12
C GLY A 72 10.82 -20.50 -0.78
N ALA A 73 10.56 -19.30 -0.25
CA ALA A 73 10.71 -18.05 -1.02
C ALA A 73 12.12 -17.94 -1.66
N GLU A 74 13.15 -18.45 -0.98
CA GLU A 74 14.53 -18.53 -1.49
C GLU A 74 14.65 -19.35 -2.78
N LYS A 75 13.75 -20.31 -3.03
CA LYS A 75 13.75 -21.10 -4.28
C LYS A 75 13.14 -20.33 -5.44
N LEU A 76 12.12 -19.52 -5.18
CA LEU A 76 11.42 -18.74 -6.20
C LEU A 76 12.16 -17.44 -6.51
N PHE A 77 12.67 -16.78 -5.47
CA PHE A 77 13.32 -15.47 -5.56
C PHE A 77 14.60 -15.43 -4.70
N PRO A 78 15.64 -16.21 -5.06
CA PRO A 78 16.86 -16.38 -4.25
C PRO A 78 17.60 -15.07 -3.95
N ARG A 79 17.39 -14.03 -4.77
CA ARG A 79 18.02 -12.72 -4.61
C ARG A 79 17.11 -11.69 -3.93
N LEU A 80 15.79 -11.92 -3.84
CA LEU A 80 14.83 -10.94 -3.33
C LEU A 80 14.26 -11.32 -1.95
N THR A 81 14.93 -12.19 -1.22
CA THR A 81 14.43 -12.71 0.06
C THR A 81 15.56 -13.10 1.00
N SER A 82 15.22 -13.35 2.27
CA SER A 82 16.13 -13.79 3.32
C SER A 82 15.50 -14.90 4.13
N LYS A 83 16.31 -15.86 4.60
CA LYS A 83 15.85 -16.91 5.54
C LYS A 83 15.22 -16.33 6.80
N ALA A 84 15.64 -15.14 7.22
CA ALA A 84 15.06 -14.42 8.36
C ALA A 84 13.57 -14.07 8.17
N LEU A 85 13.09 -14.03 6.92
CA LEU A 85 11.70 -13.71 6.60
C LEU A 85 10.79 -14.93 6.58
N GLN A 86 11.30 -16.15 6.79
CA GLN A 86 10.47 -17.36 6.78
C GLN A 86 9.69 -17.51 8.08
N ASN A 87 8.45 -18.02 7.99
CA ASN A 87 7.57 -18.32 9.13
C ASN A 87 7.33 -17.12 10.06
N GLN A 88 7.36 -15.90 9.51
CA GLN A 88 7.07 -14.66 10.23
C GLN A 88 5.58 -14.36 10.16
N THR A 89 4.97 -14.07 11.31
CA THR A 89 3.63 -13.50 11.34
C THR A 89 3.72 -12.01 11.06
N ILE A 90 3.15 -11.59 9.93
CA ILE A 90 3.14 -10.20 9.47
C ILE A 90 1.72 -9.66 9.43
N TRP A 91 1.56 -8.33 9.58
CA TRP A 91 0.27 -7.65 9.63
C TRP A 91 0.09 -6.54 8.56
N PRO A 92 0.17 -6.84 7.25
CA PRO A 92 0.33 -5.82 6.22
C PRO A 92 -0.96 -5.11 5.81
N TYR A 93 -2.14 -5.65 6.15
CA TYR A 93 -3.43 -5.10 5.74
C TYR A 93 -3.56 -4.93 4.22
N THR A 94 -3.28 -5.99 3.49
CA THR A 94 -3.42 -6.10 2.03
C THR A 94 -3.56 -7.56 1.67
N ASP A 95 -4.36 -7.87 0.67
CA ASP A 95 -4.43 -9.19 0.07
C ASP A 95 -3.39 -9.44 -1.03
N MET A 96 -2.67 -8.38 -1.41
CA MET A 96 -1.73 -8.33 -2.53
C MET A 96 -2.37 -8.61 -3.90
N LEU A 97 -3.70 -8.62 -3.99
CA LEU A 97 -4.45 -8.86 -5.22
C LEU A 97 -4.80 -7.55 -5.91
N VAL A 98 -5.34 -7.68 -7.13
CA VAL A 98 -5.77 -6.59 -8.01
C VAL A 98 -7.29 -6.55 -8.05
N HIS A 99 -7.88 -5.38 -7.81
CA HIS A 99 -9.33 -5.19 -7.73
C HIS A 99 -9.81 -4.05 -8.62
N ASP A 100 -11.03 -4.17 -9.13
CA ASP A 100 -11.72 -3.07 -9.79
C ASP A 100 -12.13 -1.99 -8.77
N MET A 101 -11.46 -0.83 -8.84
CA MET A 101 -11.72 0.34 -7.99
C MET A 101 -12.71 1.33 -8.63
N GLY A 102 -13.27 0.99 -9.78
CA GLY A 102 -14.25 1.75 -10.52
C GLY A 102 -13.68 2.87 -11.40
N PRO A 103 -14.52 3.47 -12.26
CA PRO A 103 -14.07 4.40 -13.30
C PRO A 103 -13.53 5.72 -12.74
N GLY A 104 -13.94 6.07 -11.52
CA GLY A 104 -13.45 7.27 -10.84
C GLY A 104 -11.96 7.22 -10.57
N LEU A 105 -11.37 6.03 -10.44
CA LEU A 105 -9.94 5.82 -10.21
C LEU A 105 -9.23 5.23 -11.45
N ALA A 106 -9.82 5.37 -12.64
CA ALA A 106 -9.18 4.90 -13.85
C ALA A 106 -8.02 5.80 -14.29
N ASP A 107 -6.85 5.22 -14.63
CA ASP A 107 -5.74 5.96 -15.25
C ASP A 107 -5.72 5.87 -16.80
N GLY A 108 -6.61 5.05 -17.37
CA GLY A 108 -6.72 4.81 -18.81
C GLY A 108 -5.58 3.97 -19.40
N ARG A 109 -4.74 3.34 -18.58
CA ARG A 109 -3.60 2.53 -19.01
C ARG A 109 -3.80 1.07 -18.62
N PRO A 110 -4.24 0.20 -19.55
CA PRO A 110 -4.30 -1.23 -19.27
C PRO A 110 -2.88 -1.82 -19.17
N ASP A 111 -2.75 -2.84 -18.32
CA ASP A 111 -1.54 -3.64 -18.18
C ASP A 111 -1.90 -5.14 -18.20
N PHE A 112 -1.52 -5.82 -19.29
CA PHE A 112 -1.97 -7.18 -19.61
C PHE A 112 -3.49 -7.35 -19.50
N LEU A 113 -3.96 -8.09 -18.49
CA LEU A 113 -5.39 -8.34 -18.24
C LEU A 113 -6.03 -7.28 -17.34
N ALA A 114 -5.23 -6.47 -16.64
CA ALA A 114 -5.72 -5.38 -15.81
C ALA A 114 -6.12 -4.19 -16.70
N THR A 115 -7.30 -3.63 -16.46
CA THR A 115 -7.71 -2.37 -17.09
C THR A 115 -7.24 -1.19 -16.24
N GLY A 116 -7.37 0.04 -16.73
CA GLY A 116 -7.01 1.23 -15.93
C GLY A 116 -7.80 1.40 -14.63
N GLN A 117 -8.90 0.66 -14.43
CA GLN A 117 -9.68 0.66 -13.18
C GLN A 117 -9.13 -0.31 -12.12
N HIS A 118 -8.24 -1.21 -12.52
CA HIS A 118 -7.75 -2.28 -11.68
C HIS A 118 -6.48 -1.86 -10.96
N TRP A 119 -6.50 -1.93 -9.63
CA TRP A 119 -5.36 -1.55 -8.80
C TRP A 119 -5.03 -2.65 -7.81
N ARG A 120 -3.73 -2.87 -7.62
CA ARG A 120 -3.25 -3.75 -6.54
C ARG A 120 -3.53 -3.08 -5.19
N THR A 121 -4.08 -3.82 -4.23
CA THR A 121 -4.26 -3.33 -2.86
C THR A 121 -2.90 -3.04 -2.22
N PRO A 122 -2.51 -1.79 -1.92
CA PRO A 122 -1.24 -1.53 -1.23
C PRO A 122 -1.32 -1.95 0.25
N PRO A 123 -0.23 -2.43 0.86
CA PRO A 123 -0.17 -2.62 2.32
C PRO A 123 -0.41 -1.30 3.03
N LEU A 124 -1.13 -1.32 4.17
CA LEU A 124 -1.41 -0.13 4.97
C LEU A 124 -0.34 0.14 6.06
N TRP A 125 0.74 -0.63 6.08
CA TRP A 125 1.88 -0.36 6.97
C TRP A 125 2.41 1.05 6.78
N GLY A 126 2.56 1.78 7.89
CA GLY A 126 3.11 3.13 7.90
C GLY A 126 2.23 4.17 7.21
N VAL A 127 0.96 3.87 6.86
CA VAL A 127 0.08 4.85 6.21
C VAL A 127 -0.11 6.10 7.08
N GLY A 128 -0.09 5.95 8.41
CA GLY A 128 -0.14 7.08 9.33
C GLY A 128 1.14 7.92 9.41
N LEU A 129 2.25 7.45 8.84
CA LEU A 129 3.54 8.15 8.83
C LEU A 129 3.77 9.00 7.58
N ILE A 130 2.89 8.91 6.57
CA ILE A 130 3.01 9.68 5.33
C ILE A 130 3.19 11.20 5.58
N PRO A 131 2.44 11.83 6.51
CA PRO A 131 2.66 13.25 6.81
C PRO A 131 4.06 13.57 7.35
N GLU A 132 4.62 12.68 8.17
CA GLU A 132 5.93 12.86 8.80
C GLU A 132 7.07 12.64 7.80
N VAL A 133 6.94 11.64 6.92
CA VAL A 133 7.99 11.27 5.95
C VAL A 133 7.93 12.13 4.68
N ASN A 134 6.74 12.48 4.20
CA ASN A 134 6.55 13.13 2.90
C ASN A 134 6.12 14.60 2.99
N GLY A 135 5.76 15.10 4.18
CA GLY A 135 5.27 16.47 4.36
C GLY A 135 3.87 16.73 3.78
N HIS A 136 3.10 15.68 3.48
CA HIS A 136 1.73 15.76 2.97
C HIS A 136 0.87 14.57 3.44
N ASN A 137 -0.46 14.63 3.30
CA ASN A 137 -1.37 13.52 3.61
C ASN A 137 -2.09 12.96 2.36
N ARG A 138 -1.50 13.15 1.17
CA ARG A 138 -2.06 12.67 -0.10
C ARG A 138 -2.04 11.15 -0.21
N LEU A 139 -3.14 10.55 -0.63
CA LEU A 139 -3.34 9.11 -0.79
C LEU A 139 -3.91 8.78 -2.18
N LEU A 140 -3.96 7.47 -2.48
CA LEU A 140 -4.29 6.86 -3.78
C LEU A 140 -3.17 7.06 -4.81
N HIS A 141 -3.25 6.33 -5.93
CA HIS A 141 -2.19 6.24 -6.93
C HIS A 141 -1.79 7.60 -7.54
N ASP A 142 -2.70 8.57 -7.56
CA ASP A 142 -2.50 9.91 -8.11
C ASP A 142 -2.48 11.02 -7.04
N GLY A 143 -2.50 10.65 -5.76
CA GLY A 143 -2.42 11.60 -4.66
C GLY A 143 -3.63 12.56 -4.54
N ARG A 144 -4.79 12.21 -5.11
CA ARG A 144 -5.99 13.07 -5.07
C ARG A 144 -6.61 13.21 -3.69
N ALA A 145 -6.53 12.16 -2.87
CA ALA A 145 -7.23 12.11 -1.60
C ALA A 145 -6.42 12.80 -0.50
N ARG A 146 -7.01 13.77 0.19
CA ARG A 146 -6.39 14.49 1.32
C ARG A 146 -6.73 13.78 2.63
N GLY A 147 -6.01 12.69 2.87
CA GLY A 147 -6.14 11.86 4.06
C GLY A 147 -7.10 10.67 3.89
N VAL A 148 -7.16 9.88 4.96
CA VAL A 148 -7.77 8.54 4.99
C VAL A 148 -9.25 8.56 4.60
N LEU A 149 -10.03 9.46 5.19
CA LEU A 149 -11.48 9.44 4.96
C LEU A 149 -11.82 9.79 3.51
N GLU A 150 -11.12 10.74 2.89
CA GLU A 150 -11.33 11.05 1.47
C GLU A 150 -10.93 9.85 0.59
N ALA A 151 -9.83 9.15 0.92
CA ALA A 151 -9.44 7.95 0.19
C ALA A 151 -10.52 6.86 0.23
N VAL A 152 -11.12 6.62 1.41
CA VAL A 152 -12.24 5.68 1.55
C VAL A 152 -13.44 6.08 0.67
N LEU A 153 -13.73 7.38 0.54
CA LEU A 153 -14.85 7.86 -0.28
C LEU A 153 -14.62 7.72 -1.78
N TRP A 154 -13.36 7.61 -2.22
CA TRP A 154 -13.01 7.32 -3.61
C TRP A 154 -13.14 5.84 -3.98
N HIS A 155 -13.19 4.93 -3.00
CA HIS A 155 -13.36 3.50 -3.29
C HIS A 155 -14.70 3.26 -3.97
N ASP A 156 -14.68 2.62 -5.13
CA ASP A 156 -15.88 2.23 -5.88
C ASP A 156 -15.72 0.78 -6.37
N GLY A 157 -16.33 0.41 -7.49
CA GLY A 157 -16.22 -0.96 -8.02
C GLY A 157 -16.56 -2.02 -6.97
N GLU A 158 -15.63 -2.94 -6.73
CA GLU A 158 -15.75 -4.02 -5.74
C GLU A 158 -15.88 -3.47 -4.29
N ALA A 159 -15.22 -2.36 -3.98
CA ALA A 159 -15.19 -1.76 -2.65
C ALA A 159 -16.38 -0.81 -2.36
N ARG A 160 -17.32 -0.64 -3.31
CA ARG A 160 -18.47 0.27 -3.17
C ARG A 160 -19.29 0.00 -1.89
N ASN A 161 -19.49 -1.27 -1.54
CA ASN A 161 -20.26 -1.64 -0.36
C ASN A 161 -19.55 -1.24 0.94
N SER A 162 -18.22 -1.40 1.01
CA SER A 162 -17.41 -0.95 2.15
C SER A 162 -17.45 0.57 2.31
N LYS A 163 -17.31 1.33 1.22
CA LYS A 163 -17.52 2.79 1.24
C LYS A 163 -18.89 3.14 1.80
N ASN A 164 -19.95 2.49 1.32
CA ASN A 164 -21.32 2.75 1.74
C ASN A 164 -21.55 2.43 3.23
N ALA A 165 -20.87 1.43 3.78
CA ALA A 165 -20.88 1.13 5.21
C ALA A 165 -20.25 2.27 6.02
N VAL A 166 -19.11 2.81 5.58
CA VAL A 166 -18.44 3.95 6.24
C VAL A 166 -19.28 5.22 6.16
N LEU A 167 -20.01 5.45 5.07
CA LEU A 167 -20.92 6.59 4.94
C LEU A 167 -22.05 6.56 5.98
N LYS A 168 -22.49 5.37 6.40
CA LYS A 168 -23.54 5.18 7.43
C LYS A 168 -23.02 5.33 8.86
N MET A 169 -21.71 5.32 9.08
CA MET A 169 -21.13 5.52 10.40
C MET A 169 -21.43 6.92 10.93
N SER A 170 -21.52 7.06 12.25
CA SER A 170 -21.52 8.34 12.93
C SER A 170 -20.17 9.07 12.76
N ALA A 171 -20.13 10.36 13.11
CA ALA A 171 -18.88 11.13 13.10
C ALA A 171 -17.81 10.53 14.03
N ALA A 172 -18.21 10.08 15.22
CA ALA A 172 -17.30 9.46 16.19
C ALA A 172 -16.74 8.12 15.69
N GLU A 173 -17.56 7.31 15.02
CA GLU A 173 -17.11 6.04 14.41
C GLU A 173 -16.15 6.29 13.25
N ARG A 174 -16.42 7.27 12.38
CA ARG A 174 -15.47 7.64 11.31
C ARG A 174 -14.14 8.13 11.87
N GLN A 175 -14.15 8.91 12.96
CA GLN A 175 -12.93 9.35 13.64
C GLN A 175 -12.16 8.17 14.23
N ALA A 176 -12.84 7.20 14.85
CA ALA A 176 -12.21 5.99 15.36
C ALA A 176 -11.58 5.16 14.22
N LEU A 177 -12.29 5.01 13.09
CA LEU A 177 -11.79 4.33 11.89
C LEU A 177 -10.51 5.00 11.34
N VAL A 178 -10.53 6.33 11.19
CA VAL A 178 -9.36 7.10 10.75
C VAL A 178 -8.20 6.91 11.72
N LYS A 179 -8.45 7.04 13.03
CA LYS A 179 -7.41 6.87 14.05
C LYS A 179 -6.81 5.47 14.07
N PHE A 180 -7.60 4.44 13.78
CA PHE A 180 -7.08 3.08 13.57
C PHE A 180 -6.15 3.03 12.36
N LEU A 181 -6.56 3.56 11.22
CA LEU A 181 -5.75 3.54 10.00
C LEU A 181 -4.45 4.34 10.16
N GLU A 182 -4.50 5.51 10.82
CA GLU A 182 -3.31 6.32 11.13
C GLU A 182 -2.39 5.67 12.19
N SER A 183 -2.88 4.66 12.90
CA SER A 183 -2.06 3.87 13.82
C SER A 183 -1.20 2.82 13.10
N LEU A 184 -1.54 2.47 11.85
CA LEU A 184 -0.81 1.53 11.00
C LEU A 184 0.44 2.18 10.40
#